data_AF-A0A0Q4KDB4-F1
#
_entry.id   AF-A0A0Q4KDB4-F1
#
_cell.length_a   1.000
_cell.length_b   1.000
_cell.length_c   1.000
_cell.angle_alpha   90.00
_cell.angle_beta   90.00
_cell.angle_gamma   90.00
#
_symmetry.space_group_name_H-M   'P 1'
#
loop_
_entity.id
_entity.type
_entity.pdbx_description
1 polymer ?
#
loop_
_entity_poly.entity_id
_entity_poly.type
_entity_poly.pdbx_seq_one_letter_code
_entity_poly.pdbx_strand_id
1 'polypeptide(L)'
;MIARRGVLVGAGASLLLPAAARAATPVLRIATPMTPPRWAVLQRELLAANAAACRAYFAKYVDARGYLQTFPRWGANDGPDDAAEATNDWELLHALGGADDVLTMARRFWEGHLRQYAAARTVDVAIARGGMYHREFPVQMDWQHNSEGLTGFNRMGLNTPGDARLIERTCRFADFYTGADPTAPNYDPRYRIVRSAMNGSRGPMLHPASALDWAGDPFDTTRFRLEHGEENYAQTLGHYAEYMEVVGDTPLNTHCTMLGLNAYALGGGERYRRWVLDYLDGWVERARANDDILPSNVGLDGTIGGSAGGRWWGGVYGWGFSPLVPQTGARENRNRVLRALPAFLNGTLLTGDGAYIELWRRQRDRIEAAGRTIDGEWHTPTMYGANGWYGWTQGAHRTNGFEIWYVTQSAEDRAAAGEHPWVAFLEGRNPTYPETALKADLQRVRDRLALVEGDTTLPANRLADWTLDKNPASVTALIQQTTGGLHIARPPWSPTSPPQGGVPLHCRLRWFDVTKRRAGLPDGVAALVGRMDDRQVDVTLVNLSDAPRTVAMQGGAWAEHRLDRVTIDGRSVDVPARGVTIRVEPGCGARIAVTMRRYAQTPTLAFPWDRT
;
A
#
# COMPACT_ATOMS: atom_id res chain seq x y z
N MET A 1 57.59 -33.47 47.59
CA MET A 1 57.03 -33.49 46.23
C MET A 1 55.96 -32.42 46.17
N ILE A 2 56.21 -31.23 45.60
CA ILE A 2 56.05 -30.89 44.16
C ILE A 2 54.60 -31.23 43.73
N ALA A 3 53.69 -30.33 43.30
CA ALA A 3 53.86 -29.07 42.59
C ALA A 3 52.64 -28.10 42.67
N ARG A 4 52.97 -26.80 42.72
CA ARG A 4 52.47 -25.66 41.91
C ARG A 4 50.96 -25.51 41.63
N ARG A 5 50.35 -24.55 42.33
CA ARG A 5 49.29 -23.67 41.78
C ARG A 5 49.82 -22.23 41.76
N GLY A 6 50.11 -21.71 40.58
CA GLY A 6 50.39 -20.30 40.35
C GLY A 6 49.15 -19.63 39.75
N VAL A 7 48.63 -18.63 40.44
CA VAL A 7 47.55 -17.75 39.97
C VAL A 7 48.16 -16.76 38.97
N LEU A 8 47.68 -16.77 37.73
CA LEU A 8 47.96 -15.73 36.74
C LEU A 8 46.79 -14.75 36.72
N VAL A 9 47.04 -13.55 37.24
CA VAL A 9 46.17 -12.38 37.10
C VAL A 9 46.34 -11.87 35.67
N GLY A 10 45.32 -12.10 34.84
CA GLY A 10 45.23 -11.49 33.51
C GLY A 10 44.55 -10.12 33.61
N ALA A 11 45.34 -9.05 33.50
CA ALA A 11 44.83 -7.70 33.29
C ALA A 11 44.29 -7.59 31.87
N GLY A 12 42.96 -7.56 31.71
CA GLY A 12 42.30 -7.28 30.45
C GLY A 12 42.38 -5.78 30.14
N ALA A 13 43.27 -5.40 29.23
CA ALA A 13 43.29 -4.06 28.65
C ALA A 13 42.06 -3.89 27.74
N SER A 14 41.09 -3.10 28.19
CA SER A 14 39.98 -2.63 27.36
C SER A 14 40.52 -1.70 26.28
N LEU A 15 40.67 -2.21 25.05
CA LEU A 15 40.90 -1.39 23.87
C LEU A 15 39.62 -0.57 23.60
N LEU A 16 39.64 0.69 24.06
CA LEU A 16 38.70 1.72 23.61
C LEU A 16 38.92 1.92 22.11
N LEU A 17 38.05 1.33 21.29
CA LEU A 17 37.94 1.68 19.88
C LEU A 17 37.61 3.18 19.79
N PRO A 18 38.27 3.95 18.90
CA PRO A 18 37.91 5.34 18.70
C PRO A 18 36.45 5.39 18.25
N ALA A 19 35.62 6.20 18.92
CA ALA A 19 34.32 6.57 18.39
C ALA A 19 34.56 7.12 16.98
N ALA A 20 34.13 6.37 15.95
CA ALA A 20 34.22 6.81 14.58
C ALA A 20 33.50 8.16 14.50
N ALA A 21 34.26 9.22 14.26
CA ALA A 21 33.69 10.55 14.06
C ALA A 21 32.63 10.42 12.95
N ARG A 22 31.37 10.68 13.30
CA ARG A 22 30.28 10.78 12.32
C ARG A 22 30.68 11.89 11.34
N ALA A 23 31.25 11.53 10.19
CA ALA A 23 31.56 12.49 9.15
C ALA A 23 30.27 13.27 8.85
N ALA A 24 30.30 14.60 8.93
CA ALA A 24 29.12 15.42 8.67
C ALA A 24 28.63 15.16 7.23
N THR A 25 27.31 15.06 7.04
CA THR A 25 26.74 14.91 5.69
C THR A 25 27.09 16.18 4.91
N PRO A 26 27.66 16.11 3.70
CA PRO A 26 27.87 17.30 2.89
C PRO A 26 26.53 17.99 2.66
N VAL A 27 26.43 19.26 3.04
CA VAL A 27 25.26 20.09 2.77
C VAL A 27 25.48 20.77 1.42
N LEU A 28 24.72 20.34 0.42
CA LEU A 28 24.71 20.99 -0.89
C LEU A 28 23.92 22.29 -0.80
N ARG A 29 24.40 23.33 -1.48
CA ARG A 29 23.75 24.64 -1.48
C ARG A 29 23.22 24.98 -2.87
N ILE A 30 21.92 25.25 -2.96
CA ILE A 30 21.27 25.83 -4.12
C ILE A 30 21.05 27.31 -3.83
N ALA A 31 21.76 28.17 -4.55
CA ALA A 31 21.67 29.63 -4.42
C ALA A 31 21.42 30.33 -5.76
N THR A 32 21.07 29.56 -6.79
CA THR A 32 20.74 30.06 -8.13
C THR A 32 19.30 30.58 -8.12
N PRO A 33 19.06 31.87 -8.41
CA PRO A 33 17.71 32.42 -8.45
C PRO A 33 16.83 31.70 -9.48
N MET A 34 15.58 31.44 -9.12
CA MET A 34 14.60 30.81 -10.00
C MET A 34 13.25 31.50 -9.84
N THR A 35 12.73 32.08 -10.93
CA THR A 35 11.35 32.58 -10.95
C THR A 35 10.40 31.43 -10.58
N PRO A 36 9.53 31.58 -9.57
CA PRO A 36 8.59 30.55 -9.14
C PRO A 36 7.85 29.89 -10.31
N PRO A 37 8.14 28.62 -10.64
CA PRO A 37 7.40 27.92 -11.69
C PRO A 37 5.95 27.71 -11.25
N ARG A 38 4.98 27.79 -12.18
CA ARG A 38 3.56 27.67 -11.82
C ARG A 38 3.23 26.33 -11.15
N TRP A 39 3.82 25.22 -11.60
CA TRP A 39 3.67 23.91 -10.97
C TRP A 39 4.10 23.91 -9.49
N ALA A 40 5.15 24.66 -9.13
CA ALA A 40 5.66 24.71 -7.76
C ALA A 40 4.66 25.41 -6.83
N VAL A 41 4.08 26.51 -7.31
CA VAL A 41 3.01 27.21 -6.59
C VAL A 41 1.78 26.31 -6.45
N LEU A 42 1.36 25.62 -7.52
CA LEU A 42 0.24 24.69 -7.50
C LEU A 42 0.44 23.52 -6.51
N GLN A 43 1.66 22.97 -6.37
CA GLN A 43 1.94 21.93 -5.37
C GLN A 43 1.68 22.45 -3.96
N ARG A 44 2.10 23.69 -3.65
CA ARG A 44 1.87 24.28 -2.33
C ARG A 44 0.40 24.63 -2.11
N GLU A 45 -0.29 25.15 -3.12
CA GLU A 45 -1.75 25.37 -3.10
C GLU A 45 -2.50 24.06 -2.82
N LEU A 46 -2.13 22.96 -3.49
CA LEU A 46 -2.76 21.66 -3.31
C LEU A 46 -2.56 21.08 -1.91
N LEU A 47 -1.36 21.18 -1.34
CA LEU A 47 -1.09 20.77 0.05
C LEU A 47 -1.97 21.56 1.04
N ALA A 48 -2.11 22.87 0.85
CA ALA A 48 -2.93 23.72 1.71
C ALA A 48 -4.43 23.43 1.56
N ALA A 49 -4.92 23.27 0.32
CA ALA A 49 -6.31 22.94 0.02
C ALA A 49 -6.72 21.59 0.63
N ASN A 50 -5.87 20.57 0.44
CA ASN A 50 -6.07 19.27 1.07
C ASN A 50 -6.21 19.40 2.60
N ALA A 51 -5.29 20.10 3.27
CA ALA A 51 -5.33 20.24 4.72
C ALA A 51 -6.62 20.94 5.21
N ALA A 52 -7.08 21.97 4.51
CA ALA A 52 -8.33 22.65 4.83
C ALA A 52 -9.54 21.72 4.66
N ALA A 53 -9.60 20.98 3.56
CA ALA A 53 -10.69 20.05 3.30
C ALA A 53 -10.69 18.86 4.28
N CYS A 54 -9.52 18.32 4.64
CA CYS A 54 -9.38 17.27 5.66
C CYS A 54 -9.93 17.75 7.02
N ARG A 55 -9.64 19.00 7.42
CA ARG A 55 -10.21 19.58 8.65
C ARG A 55 -11.73 19.64 8.61
N ALA A 56 -12.32 20.08 7.49
CA ALA A 56 -13.77 20.15 7.33
C ALA A 56 -14.42 18.75 7.37
N TYR A 57 -13.82 17.79 6.65
CA TYR A 57 -14.26 16.39 6.67
C TYR A 57 -14.21 15.81 8.09
N PHE A 58 -13.08 15.95 8.78
CA PHE A 58 -12.89 15.42 10.13
C PHE A 58 -13.93 15.99 11.10
N ALA A 59 -14.14 17.30 11.07
CA ALA A 59 -15.11 17.97 11.92
C ALA A 59 -16.55 17.50 11.69
N LYS A 60 -16.87 17.04 10.48
CA LYS A 60 -18.22 16.58 10.11
C LYS A 60 -18.47 15.11 10.41
N TYR A 61 -17.48 14.24 10.20
CA TYR A 61 -17.68 12.78 10.26
C TYR A 61 -17.00 12.11 11.44
N VAL A 62 -16.16 12.80 12.21
CA VAL A 62 -15.43 12.21 13.34
C VAL A 62 -15.75 12.95 14.63
N ASP A 63 -16.20 12.21 15.64
CA ASP A 63 -16.58 12.79 16.92
C ASP A 63 -15.38 13.04 17.87
N ALA A 64 -15.66 13.57 19.05
CA ALA A 64 -14.62 13.87 20.05
C ALA A 64 -13.87 12.62 20.56
N ARG A 65 -14.40 11.41 20.40
CA ARG A 65 -13.75 10.14 20.78
C ARG A 65 -12.86 9.60 19.66
N GLY A 66 -12.90 10.22 18.48
CA GLY A 66 -12.27 9.74 17.25
C GLY A 66 -13.12 8.73 16.50
N TYR A 67 -14.41 8.59 16.84
CA TYR A 67 -15.28 7.59 16.21
C TYR A 67 -15.84 8.15 14.91
N LEU A 68 -15.90 7.30 13.89
CA LEU A 68 -16.62 7.61 12.66
C LEU A 68 -18.12 7.68 12.99
N GLN A 69 -18.76 8.76 12.57
CA GLN A 69 -20.18 9.02 12.81
C GLN A 69 -21.05 8.32 11.76
N THR A 70 -21.11 7.00 11.87
CA THR A 70 -21.88 6.07 11.02
C THR A 70 -22.62 5.05 11.89
N PHE A 71 -23.46 4.20 11.27
CA PHE A 71 -24.03 3.01 11.88
C PHE A 71 -22.96 1.88 11.89
N PRO A 72 -22.33 1.56 13.03
CA PRO A 72 -21.24 0.59 13.05
C PRO A 72 -21.82 -0.82 12.89
N ARG A 73 -21.41 -1.53 11.84
CA ARG A 73 -21.83 -2.91 11.58
C ARG A 73 -20.67 -3.78 11.09
N TRP A 74 -20.93 -5.08 11.08
CA TRP A 74 -20.09 -6.07 10.42
C TRP A 74 -20.60 -6.28 9.00
N GLY A 75 -19.69 -6.49 8.06
CA GLY A 75 -20.00 -6.81 6.68
C GLY A 75 -18.81 -6.57 5.77
N ALA A 76 -18.77 -7.23 4.62
CA ALA A 76 -17.79 -6.97 3.55
C ALA A 76 -18.33 -5.99 2.48
N ASN A 77 -19.63 -5.70 2.48
CA ASN A 77 -20.22 -4.63 1.66
C ASN A 77 -20.14 -3.27 2.36
N ASP A 78 -20.21 -3.30 3.68
CA ASP A 78 -20.12 -2.15 4.57
C ASP A 78 -19.70 -2.62 5.96
N GLY A 79 -18.55 -2.17 6.42
CA GLY A 79 -17.90 -2.78 7.55
C GLY A 79 -16.79 -1.99 8.23
N PRO A 80 -16.05 -2.65 9.13
CA PRO A 80 -14.91 -2.03 9.79
C PRO A 80 -13.75 -1.69 8.85
N ASP A 81 -13.61 -2.37 7.72
CA ASP A 81 -12.59 -2.06 6.72
C ASP A 81 -12.92 -0.75 6.00
N ASP A 82 -14.13 -0.60 5.46
CA ASP A 82 -14.59 0.66 4.87
C ASP A 82 -14.50 1.81 5.87
N ALA A 83 -14.87 1.58 7.12
CA ALA A 83 -14.75 2.62 8.14
C ALA A 83 -13.30 3.10 8.33
N ALA A 84 -12.34 2.18 8.34
CA ALA A 84 -10.93 2.54 8.46
C ALA A 84 -10.41 3.35 7.24
N GLU A 85 -11.04 3.21 6.08
CA GLU A 85 -10.69 3.93 4.85
C GLU A 85 -11.08 5.42 4.85
N ALA A 86 -11.87 5.88 5.84
CA ALA A 86 -12.33 7.27 5.94
C ALA A 86 -11.21 8.32 5.93
N THR A 87 -10.00 7.95 6.37
CA THR A 87 -8.80 8.81 6.34
C THR A 87 -7.70 8.29 5.40
N ASN A 88 -8.05 7.49 4.39
CA ASN A 88 -7.10 7.06 3.37
C ASN A 88 -6.32 8.25 2.79
N ASP A 89 -5.02 8.04 2.54
CA ASP A 89 -4.04 9.01 2.07
C ASP A 89 -3.65 10.15 3.02
N TRP A 90 -4.20 10.26 4.24
CA TRP A 90 -3.88 11.38 5.14
C TRP A 90 -2.45 11.28 5.67
N GLU A 91 -2.00 10.08 6.04
CA GLU A 91 -0.60 9.83 6.41
C GLU A 91 0.35 10.09 5.23
N LEU A 92 -0.07 9.77 4.00
CA LEU A 92 0.74 9.98 2.80
C LEU A 92 0.83 11.46 2.45
N LEU A 93 -0.29 12.20 2.55
CA LEU A 93 -0.35 13.65 2.39
C LEU A 93 0.60 14.36 3.36
N HIS A 94 0.62 13.95 4.65
CA HIS A 94 1.60 14.47 5.60
C HIS A 94 3.04 14.11 5.18
N ALA A 95 3.30 12.85 4.81
CA ALA A 95 4.62 12.39 4.38
C ALA A 95 5.14 13.07 3.10
N LEU A 96 4.27 13.72 2.31
CA LEU A 96 4.62 14.54 1.14
C LEU A 96 4.94 16.00 1.50
N GLY A 97 4.64 16.43 2.73
CA GLY A 97 4.86 17.80 3.21
C GLY A 97 3.59 18.54 3.62
N GLY A 98 2.46 17.83 3.74
CA GLY A 98 1.19 18.38 4.27
C GLY A 98 1.31 18.82 5.73
N ALA A 99 0.25 19.47 6.24
CA ALA A 99 0.22 20.05 7.57
C ALA A 99 0.22 18.99 8.70
N ASP A 100 0.88 19.29 9.82
CA ASP A 100 1.05 18.35 10.95
C ASP A 100 -0.27 17.97 11.64
N ASP A 101 -1.29 18.84 11.55
CA ASP A 101 -2.62 18.58 12.10
C ASP A 101 -3.38 17.49 11.32
N VAL A 102 -3.10 17.30 10.03
CA VAL A 102 -3.63 16.17 9.24
C VAL A 102 -3.18 14.84 9.84
N LEU A 103 -1.90 14.70 10.16
CA LEU A 103 -1.37 13.51 10.84
C LEU A 103 -1.99 13.33 12.23
N THR A 104 -2.18 14.44 12.96
CA THR A 104 -2.81 14.42 14.29
C THR A 104 -4.25 13.89 14.22
N MET A 105 -5.03 14.36 13.24
CA MET A 105 -6.39 13.89 12.99
C MET A 105 -6.42 12.42 12.57
N ALA A 106 -5.58 11.99 11.62
CA ALA A 106 -5.51 10.60 11.18
C ALA A 106 -5.16 9.63 12.32
N ARG A 107 -4.19 9.99 13.18
CA ARG A 107 -3.84 9.18 14.37
C ARG A 107 -4.98 9.13 15.39
N ARG A 108 -5.68 10.24 15.61
CA ARG A 108 -6.86 10.27 16.50
C ARG A 108 -7.98 9.40 15.96
N PHE A 109 -8.22 9.45 14.65
CA PHE A 109 -9.19 8.61 13.96
C PHE A 109 -8.86 7.13 14.13
N TRP A 110 -7.63 6.71 13.78
CA TRP A 110 -7.20 5.32 13.91
C TRP A 110 -7.41 4.77 15.32
N GLU A 111 -7.01 5.54 16.34
CA GLU A 111 -7.21 5.13 17.73
C GLU A 111 -8.68 5.06 18.13
N GLY A 112 -9.52 5.94 17.59
CA GLY A 112 -10.98 5.89 17.76
C GLY A 112 -11.60 4.68 17.06
N HIS A 113 -11.24 4.43 15.81
CA HIS A 113 -11.64 3.27 15.01
C HIS A 113 -11.41 1.95 15.75
N LEU A 114 -10.19 1.73 16.25
CA LEU A 114 -9.84 0.53 17.00
C LEU A 114 -10.75 0.33 18.24
N ARG A 115 -11.06 1.39 18.98
CA ARG A 115 -11.96 1.32 20.14
C ARG A 115 -13.43 1.12 19.72
N GLN A 116 -13.87 1.80 18.67
CA GLN A 116 -15.23 1.73 18.14
C GLN A 116 -15.57 0.31 17.71
N TYR A 117 -14.72 -0.31 16.89
CA TYR A 117 -14.98 -1.64 16.35
C TYR A 117 -14.56 -2.79 17.28
N ALA A 118 -13.74 -2.54 18.30
CA ALA A 118 -13.61 -3.47 19.41
C ALA A 118 -14.89 -3.51 20.28
N ALA A 119 -15.61 -2.39 20.39
CA ALA A 119 -16.85 -2.30 21.15
C ALA A 119 -18.09 -2.73 20.35
N ALA A 120 -18.09 -2.53 19.03
CA ALA A 120 -19.18 -2.95 18.14
C ALA A 120 -19.26 -4.48 18.08
N ARG A 121 -20.45 -5.03 18.28
CA ARG A 121 -20.70 -6.47 18.40
C ARG A 121 -21.84 -6.89 17.49
N THR A 122 -21.77 -8.11 17.03
CA THR A 122 -22.85 -8.80 16.33
C THR A 122 -23.67 -9.66 17.30
N VAL A 123 -24.88 -10.02 16.88
CA VAL A 123 -25.79 -10.99 17.50
C VAL A 123 -25.73 -12.31 16.73
N ASP A 124 -25.84 -12.26 15.40
CA ASP A 124 -26.01 -13.45 14.56
C ASP A 124 -24.67 -13.99 14.06
N VAL A 125 -23.75 -13.11 13.65
CA VAL A 125 -22.38 -13.53 13.28
C VAL A 125 -21.58 -13.91 14.52
N ALA A 126 -21.32 -15.20 14.72
CA ALA A 126 -20.71 -15.70 15.95
C ALA A 126 -19.32 -15.11 16.25
N ILE A 127 -18.47 -14.95 15.24
CA ILE A 127 -17.05 -14.57 15.43
C ILE A 127 -16.88 -13.15 16.00
N ALA A 128 -17.85 -12.26 15.75
CA ALA A 128 -17.82 -10.85 16.15
C ALA A 128 -18.71 -10.52 17.38
N ARG A 129 -19.32 -11.52 18.05
CA ARG A 129 -20.11 -11.33 19.29
C ARG A 129 -19.30 -10.73 20.45
N GLY A 130 -18.00 -10.99 20.45
CA GLY A 130 -17.05 -10.45 21.43
C GLY A 130 -16.44 -9.10 21.05
N GLY A 131 -16.85 -8.51 19.92
CA GLY A 131 -16.24 -7.35 19.29
C GLY A 131 -15.79 -7.70 17.87
N MET A 132 -15.98 -6.78 16.91
CA MET A 132 -15.53 -6.95 15.52
C MET A 132 -13.99 -6.89 15.42
N TYR A 133 -13.33 -6.22 16.36
CA TYR A 133 -11.87 -6.20 16.52
C TYR A 133 -11.46 -6.90 17.80
N HIS A 134 -10.40 -7.69 17.73
CA HIS A 134 -9.74 -8.28 18.88
C HIS A 134 -8.25 -8.00 18.80
N ARG A 135 -7.65 -7.55 19.92
CA ARG A 135 -6.23 -7.16 19.98
C ARG A 135 -5.83 -6.15 18.89
N GLU A 136 -6.75 -5.20 18.64
CA GLU A 136 -6.65 -4.12 17.65
C GLU A 136 -6.67 -4.55 16.17
N PHE A 137 -7.08 -5.77 15.84
CA PHE A 137 -7.15 -6.27 14.46
C PHE A 137 -8.49 -6.97 14.19
N PRO A 138 -9.03 -6.95 12.95
CA PRO A 138 -10.25 -7.66 12.58
C PRO A 138 -10.26 -9.10 13.08
N VAL A 139 -11.40 -9.55 13.61
CA VAL A 139 -11.48 -10.91 14.19
C VAL A 139 -11.29 -12.00 13.14
N GLN A 140 -11.92 -11.86 11.97
CA GLN A 140 -11.83 -12.78 10.84
C GLN A 140 -12.44 -12.14 9.58
N MET A 141 -11.63 -11.81 8.58
CA MET A 141 -12.07 -11.22 7.30
C MET A 141 -11.09 -11.64 6.20
N ASP A 142 -11.44 -11.48 4.92
CA ASP A 142 -10.48 -11.74 3.84
C ASP A 142 -9.49 -10.59 3.61
N TRP A 143 -8.41 -10.91 2.90
CA TRP A 143 -7.29 -9.98 2.70
C TRP A 143 -7.53 -8.87 1.69
N GLN A 144 -8.57 -8.94 0.86
CA GLN A 144 -8.96 -7.76 0.11
C GLN A 144 -9.43 -6.68 1.09
N HIS A 145 -10.44 -6.98 1.91
CA HIS A 145 -11.00 -6.02 2.87
C HIS A 145 -10.00 -5.66 3.99
N ASN A 146 -9.24 -6.63 4.51
CA ASN A 146 -8.19 -6.31 5.49
C ASN A 146 -7.13 -5.36 4.88
N SER A 147 -6.69 -5.58 3.65
CA SER A 147 -5.71 -4.70 3.01
C SER A 147 -6.27 -3.29 2.81
N GLU A 148 -7.55 -3.19 2.44
CA GLU A 148 -8.28 -1.94 2.29
C GLU A 148 -8.31 -1.13 3.59
N GLY A 149 -8.82 -1.73 4.67
CA GLY A 149 -8.85 -1.07 5.98
C GLY A 149 -7.47 -0.78 6.59
N LEU A 150 -6.41 -1.46 6.14
CA LEU A 150 -5.03 -1.24 6.60
C LEU A 150 -4.25 -0.22 5.74
N THR A 151 -4.90 0.43 4.77
CA THR A 151 -4.26 1.42 3.89
C THR A 151 -3.53 2.52 4.67
N GLY A 152 -4.23 3.27 5.53
CA GLY A 152 -3.62 4.31 6.36
C GLY A 152 -2.57 3.75 7.35
N PHE A 153 -2.88 2.62 7.98
CA PHE A 153 -1.98 1.95 8.93
C PHE A 153 -0.61 1.62 8.31
N ASN A 154 -0.60 1.04 7.11
CA ASN A 154 0.63 0.69 6.40
C ASN A 154 1.48 1.92 5.99
N ARG A 155 0.94 3.14 6.13
CA ARG A 155 1.65 4.41 5.89
C ARG A 155 2.16 5.09 7.17
N MET A 156 1.69 4.69 8.36
CA MET A 156 2.02 5.40 9.61
C MET A 156 3.53 5.46 9.88
N GLY A 157 4.25 4.38 9.55
CA GLY A 157 5.72 4.31 9.69
C GLY A 157 6.47 5.32 8.83
N LEU A 158 5.86 5.87 7.77
CA LEU A 158 6.45 6.96 6.99
C LEU A 158 6.51 8.27 7.79
N ASN A 159 5.75 8.41 8.86
CA ASN A 159 5.65 9.66 9.60
C ASN A 159 6.24 9.56 11.01
N THR A 160 6.03 8.42 11.66
CA THR A 160 6.40 8.22 13.07
C THR A 160 7.13 6.89 13.26
N PRO A 161 8.28 6.66 12.61
CA PRO A 161 8.99 5.38 12.69
C PRO A 161 9.51 5.02 14.09
N GLY A 162 9.64 6.02 14.97
CA GLY A 162 10.05 5.82 16.37
C GLY A 162 8.90 5.66 17.36
N ASP A 163 7.64 5.60 16.92
CA ASP A 163 6.50 5.40 17.82
C ASP A 163 6.48 3.95 18.35
N ALA A 164 6.77 3.79 19.65
CA ALA A 164 6.82 2.48 20.29
C ALA A 164 5.50 1.69 20.17
N ARG A 165 4.34 2.37 20.21
CA ARG A 165 3.04 1.71 20.08
C ARG A 165 2.81 1.23 18.66
N LEU A 166 3.25 1.99 17.66
CA LEU A 166 3.21 1.56 16.26
C LEU A 166 4.10 0.34 16.04
N ILE A 167 5.31 0.33 16.59
CA ILE A 167 6.26 -0.80 16.49
C ILE A 167 5.64 -2.06 17.11
N GLU A 168 5.16 -1.97 18.35
CA GLU A 168 4.53 -3.08 19.06
C GLU A 168 3.31 -3.61 18.30
N ARG A 169 2.43 -2.71 17.84
CA ARG A 169 1.22 -3.06 17.08
C ARG A 169 1.55 -3.76 15.76
N THR A 170 2.49 -3.20 14.99
CA THR A 170 2.90 -3.79 13.70
C THR A 170 3.50 -5.18 13.89
N CYS A 171 4.35 -5.35 14.92
CA CYS A 171 4.92 -6.66 15.26
C CYS A 171 3.83 -7.67 15.64
N ARG A 172 2.86 -7.27 16.48
CA ARG A 172 1.72 -8.11 16.86
C ARG A 172 0.88 -8.52 15.66
N PHE A 173 0.56 -7.57 14.77
CA PHE A 173 -0.24 -7.85 13.57
C PHE A 173 0.49 -8.82 12.65
N ALA A 174 1.80 -8.60 12.42
CA ALA A 174 2.60 -9.55 11.66
C ALA A 174 2.63 -10.94 12.32
N ASP A 175 2.72 -11.01 13.65
CA ASP A 175 2.80 -12.29 14.38
C ASP A 175 1.50 -13.11 14.34
N PHE A 176 0.36 -12.51 13.98
CA PHE A 176 -0.85 -13.27 13.60
C PHE A 176 -0.64 -14.11 12.34
N TYR A 177 0.37 -13.80 11.52
CA TYR A 177 0.65 -14.44 10.24
C TYR A 177 2.02 -15.11 10.18
N THR A 178 2.91 -14.90 11.14
CA THR A 178 4.23 -15.58 11.17
C THR A 178 4.20 -16.98 11.79
N GLY A 179 3.10 -17.34 12.46
CA GLY A 179 2.99 -18.53 13.30
C GLY A 179 3.57 -18.36 14.71
N ALA A 180 4.07 -17.17 15.05
CA ALA A 180 4.57 -16.87 16.39
C ALA A 180 3.45 -16.70 17.43
N ASP A 181 2.24 -16.31 17.01
CA ASP A 181 1.08 -16.20 17.89
C ASP A 181 0.22 -17.48 17.85
N PRO A 182 0.28 -18.33 18.90
CA PRO A 182 -0.48 -19.58 18.92
C PRO A 182 -2.00 -19.37 19.07
N THR A 183 -2.44 -18.17 19.43
CA THR A 183 -3.87 -17.85 19.59
C THR A 183 -4.55 -17.47 18.28
N ALA A 184 -3.76 -17.16 17.24
CA ALA A 184 -4.22 -16.87 15.89
C ALA A 184 -3.44 -17.75 14.89
N PRO A 185 -3.76 -19.06 14.80
CA PRO A 185 -2.99 -20.01 13.99
C PRO A 185 -3.34 -19.89 12.50
N ASN A 186 -3.19 -18.68 11.93
CA ASN A 186 -3.50 -18.38 10.53
C ASN A 186 -2.49 -19.00 9.58
N TYR A 187 -1.22 -19.10 9.97
CA TYR A 187 -0.13 -19.54 9.12
C TYR A 187 0.39 -20.92 9.53
N ASP A 188 0.62 -21.79 8.54
CA ASP A 188 1.30 -23.06 8.71
C ASP A 188 2.70 -22.98 8.07
N PRO A 189 3.79 -22.97 8.87
CA PRO A 189 5.15 -22.88 8.36
C PRO A 189 5.63 -24.15 7.64
N ARG A 190 5.00 -25.31 7.88
CA ARG A 190 5.38 -26.57 7.20
C ARG A 190 5.09 -26.48 5.71
N TYR A 191 3.93 -25.93 5.38
CA TYR A 191 3.46 -25.80 4.01
C TYR A 191 3.63 -24.39 3.46
N ARG A 192 4.03 -23.40 4.27
CA ARG A 192 4.14 -21.99 3.87
C ARG A 192 2.83 -21.47 3.29
N ILE A 193 1.76 -21.62 4.07
CA ILE A 193 0.40 -21.22 3.71
C ILE A 193 -0.31 -20.44 4.80
N VAL A 194 -1.15 -19.47 4.41
CA VAL A 194 -2.23 -18.96 5.24
C VAL A 194 -3.45 -19.86 5.05
N ARG A 195 -3.99 -20.39 6.15
CA ARG A 195 -4.85 -21.58 6.15
C ARG A 195 -6.30 -21.33 5.70
N SER A 196 -6.68 -20.09 5.46
CA SER A 196 -8.03 -19.70 5.02
C SER A 196 -7.98 -18.35 4.31
N ALA A 197 -8.87 -18.15 3.34
CA ALA A 197 -9.18 -16.84 2.78
C ALA A 197 -9.79 -15.91 3.84
N MET A 198 -10.56 -16.42 4.81
CA MET A 198 -11.09 -15.64 5.93
C MET A 198 -10.25 -15.91 7.20
N ASN A 199 -9.51 -14.90 7.66
CA ASN A 199 -8.55 -15.04 8.75
C ASN A 199 -8.41 -13.73 9.54
N GLY A 200 -7.74 -13.75 10.69
CA GLY A 200 -7.57 -12.55 11.50
C GLY A 200 -7.05 -12.82 12.91
N SER A 201 -7.33 -11.92 13.84
CA SER A 201 -6.86 -12.00 15.23
C SER A 201 -7.46 -13.16 16.03
N ARG A 202 -8.50 -13.82 15.51
CA ARG A 202 -9.10 -15.04 16.08
C ARG A 202 -8.82 -16.30 15.27
N GLY A 203 -7.90 -16.24 14.31
CA GLY A 203 -7.50 -17.39 13.52
C GLY A 203 -8.33 -17.61 12.24
N PRO A 204 -8.02 -18.68 11.49
CA PRO A 204 -8.60 -18.95 10.17
C PRO A 204 -9.98 -19.62 10.26
N MET A 205 -10.85 -19.35 9.29
CA MET A 205 -12.09 -20.11 9.09
C MET A 205 -11.78 -21.42 8.37
N LEU A 206 -11.91 -22.56 9.05
CA LEU A 206 -11.56 -23.88 8.52
C LEU A 206 -12.78 -24.72 8.10
N HIS A 207 -13.90 -24.05 7.84
CA HIS A 207 -15.12 -24.62 7.30
C HIS A 207 -15.65 -23.69 6.20
N PRO A 208 -16.59 -24.14 5.34
CA PRO A 208 -17.25 -23.26 4.40
C PRO A 208 -17.86 -22.05 5.12
N ALA A 209 -17.71 -20.86 4.54
CA ALA A 209 -18.39 -19.68 5.03
C ALA A 209 -19.91 -19.80 4.82
N SER A 210 -20.67 -18.91 5.44
CA SER A 210 -22.07 -18.64 5.13
C SER A 210 -22.21 -17.23 4.58
N ALA A 211 -23.32 -16.93 3.88
CA ALA A 211 -23.59 -15.57 3.40
C ALA A 211 -23.63 -14.56 4.54
N LEU A 212 -24.05 -14.99 5.74
CA LEU A 212 -24.11 -14.16 6.93
C LEU A 212 -22.71 -13.77 7.45
N ASP A 213 -21.71 -14.66 7.33
CA ASP A 213 -20.33 -14.35 7.73
C ASP A 213 -19.76 -13.16 6.95
N TRP A 214 -20.21 -12.99 5.71
CA TRP A 214 -19.85 -11.88 4.82
C TRP A 214 -20.78 -10.67 4.96
N ALA A 215 -22.10 -10.87 5.02
CA ALA A 215 -23.07 -9.78 5.02
C ALA A 215 -23.21 -9.09 6.39
N GLY A 216 -22.95 -9.81 7.48
CA GLY A 216 -23.25 -9.38 8.84
C GLY A 216 -24.72 -9.42 9.20
N ASP A 217 -25.03 -9.09 10.46
CA ASP A 217 -26.38 -9.15 11.02
C ASP A 217 -27.44 -8.39 10.19
N PRO A 218 -28.71 -8.83 10.20
CA PRO A 218 -29.82 -8.11 9.58
C PRO A 218 -29.92 -6.66 10.06
N PHE A 219 -30.23 -5.76 9.13
CA PHE A 219 -30.48 -4.36 9.43
C PHE A 219 -31.59 -3.80 8.54
N ASP A 220 -32.20 -2.70 8.98
CA ASP A 220 -33.21 -1.99 8.19
C ASP A 220 -32.54 -1.18 7.08
N THR A 221 -32.48 -1.78 5.89
CA THR A 221 -31.87 -1.18 4.70
C THR A 221 -32.61 0.06 4.21
N THR A 222 -33.89 0.26 4.56
CA THR A 222 -34.68 1.41 4.08
C THR A 222 -34.16 2.75 4.61
N ARG A 223 -33.28 2.71 5.61
CA ARG A 223 -32.67 3.88 6.25
C ARG A 223 -31.39 4.37 5.57
N PHE A 224 -30.88 3.62 4.59
CA PHE A 224 -29.56 3.80 4.01
C PHE A 224 -29.60 3.82 2.48
N ARG A 225 -28.63 4.50 1.87
CA ARG A 225 -28.26 4.27 0.48
C ARG A 225 -27.29 3.09 0.45
N LEU A 226 -27.61 2.05 -0.33
CA LEU A 226 -26.75 0.88 -0.50
C LEU A 226 -25.88 1.09 -1.75
N GLU A 227 -24.57 1.19 -1.59
CA GLU A 227 -23.65 1.59 -2.68
C GLU A 227 -23.50 0.50 -3.76
N HIS A 228 -23.71 -0.77 -3.41
CA HIS A 228 -23.55 -1.92 -4.33
C HIS A 228 -24.83 -2.30 -5.07
N GLY A 229 -25.88 -1.45 -4.97
CA GLY A 229 -27.10 -1.55 -5.76
C GLY A 229 -28.13 -2.56 -5.23
N GLU A 230 -27.92 -3.18 -4.07
CA GLU A 230 -28.99 -3.94 -3.39
C GLU A 230 -30.19 -3.03 -3.07
N GLU A 231 -31.38 -3.63 -3.03
CA GLU A 231 -32.65 -2.97 -2.68
C GLU A 231 -33.10 -3.33 -1.25
N ASN A 232 -32.61 -4.45 -0.73
CA ASN A 232 -32.98 -4.97 0.59
C ASN A 232 -31.92 -5.94 1.14
N TYR A 233 -32.01 -6.26 2.42
CA TYR A 233 -31.06 -7.14 3.10
C TYR A 233 -31.01 -8.57 2.52
N ALA A 234 -32.11 -9.08 1.95
CA ALA A 234 -32.10 -10.40 1.33
C ALA A 234 -31.21 -10.43 0.07
N GLN A 235 -31.14 -9.34 -0.69
CA GLN A 235 -30.18 -9.22 -1.79
C GLN A 235 -28.74 -9.10 -1.27
N THR A 236 -28.50 -8.46 -0.11
CA THR A 236 -27.18 -8.47 0.54
C THR A 236 -26.72 -9.88 0.88
N LEU A 237 -27.60 -10.73 1.41
CA LEU A 237 -27.30 -12.16 1.61
C LEU A 237 -27.10 -12.90 0.28
N GLY A 238 -27.96 -12.62 -0.71
CA GLY A 238 -27.88 -13.20 -2.05
C GLY A 238 -26.54 -12.94 -2.75
N HIS A 239 -25.95 -11.76 -2.54
CA HIS A 239 -24.65 -11.37 -3.07
C HIS A 239 -23.55 -12.36 -2.66
N TYR A 240 -23.62 -12.86 -1.43
CA TYR A 240 -22.61 -13.75 -0.87
C TYR A 240 -22.97 -15.23 -0.94
N ALA A 241 -24.09 -15.61 -1.58
CA ALA A 241 -24.58 -16.99 -1.63
C ALA A 241 -23.59 -18.00 -2.28
N GLU A 242 -22.65 -17.53 -3.10
CA GLU A 242 -21.63 -18.37 -3.75
C GLU A 242 -20.19 -18.13 -3.20
N TYR A 243 -20.04 -17.41 -2.07
CA TYR A 243 -18.73 -17.04 -1.48
C TYR A 243 -18.18 -18.05 -0.45
N MET A 244 -18.62 -19.31 -0.52
CA MET A 244 -18.45 -20.26 0.59
C MET A 244 -17.08 -20.97 0.62
N GLU A 245 -16.37 -21.00 -0.51
CA GLU A 245 -15.08 -21.69 -0.65
C GLU A 245 -13.92 -20.86 -0.09
N VAL A 246 -13.81 -20.80 1.24
CA VAL A 246 -12.80 -20.00 1.96
C VAL A 246 -11.66 -20.81 2.57
N VAL A 247 -11.75 -22.13 2.62
CA VAL A 247 -10.72 -22.97 3.25
C VAL A 247 -9.48 -23.07 2.35
N GLY A 248 -8.29 -23.02 2.96
CA GLY A 248 -7.01 -23.05 2.24
C GLY A 248 -6.48 -21.65 1.91
N ASP A 249 -5.31 -21.64 1.28
CA ASP A 249 -4.63 -20.40 0.91
C ASP A 249 -5.09 -19.87 -0.45
N THR A 250 -4.97 -18.56 -0.64
CA THR A 250 -5.33 -17.83 -1.85
C THR A 250 -4.30 -16.72 -2.10
N PRO A 251 -4.01 -16.35 -3.36
CA PRO A 251 -3.09 -15.26 -3.66
C PRO A 251 -3.41 -13.94 -2.94
N LEU A 252 -4.68 -13.67 -2.62
CA LEU A 252 -5.07 -12.48 -1.84
C LEU A 252 -4.41 -12.45 -0.44
N ASN A 253 -4.23 -13.60 0.21
CA ASN A 253 -3.59 -13.65 1.52
C ASN A 253 -2.14 -13.13 1.49
N THR A 254 -1.48 -13.07 0.33
CA THR A 254 -0.12 -12.52 0.23
C THR A 254 -0.04 -11.05 0.63
N HIS A 255 -1.16 -10.31 0.65
CA HIS A 255 -1.20 -8.95 1.19
C HIS A 255 -0.84 -8.88 2.69
N CYS A 256 -0.93 -9.98 3.44
CA CYS A 256 -0.42 -10.01 4.83
C CYS A 256 1.08 -9.73 4.93
N THR A 257 1.84 -9.92 3.85
CA THR A 257 3.28 -9.62 3.81
C THR A 257 3.59 -8.14 4.01
N MET A 258 2.61 -7.24 3.80
CA MET A 258 2.74 -5.81 4.11
C MET A 258 3.04 -5.57 5.60
N LEU A 259 2.42 -6.38 6.47
CA LEU A 259 2.65 -6.33 7.92
C LEU A 259 4.09 -6.74 8.25
N GLY A 260 4.58 -7.81 7.63
CA GLY A 260 5.95 -8.29 7.80
C GLY A 260 7.00 -7.30 7.27
N LEU A 261 6.76 -6.69 6.11
CA LEU A 261 7.60 -5.62 5.56
C LEU A 261 7.67 -4.44 6.54
N ASN A 262 6.53 -3.95 7.03
CA ASN A 262 6.49 -2.83 7.96
C ASN A 262 7.14 -3.17 9.31
N ALA A 263 6.88 -4.36 9.87
CA ALA A 263 7.49 -4.81 11.11
C ALA A 263 9.02 -4.87 10.97
N TYR A 264 9.53 -5.41 9.86
CA TYR A 264 10.94 -5.43 9.56
C TYR A 264 11.54 -4.02 9.48
N ALA A 265 10.95 -3.16 8.65
CA ALA A 265 11.48 -1.83 8.38
C ALA A 265 11.41 -0.88 9.59
N LEU A 266 10.50 -1.14 10.53
CA LEU A 266 10.40 -0.47 11.83
C LEU A 266 11.40 -1.01 12.88
N GLY A 267 12.19 -2.03 12.55
CA GLY A 267 13.21 -2.59 13.45
C GLY A 267 12.74 -3.79 14.28
N GLY A 268 11.63 -4.44 13.91
CA GLY A 268 11.12 -5.66 14.58
C GLY A 268 12.01 -6.90 14.41
N GLY A 269 13.00 -6.83 13.51
CA GLY A 269 14.05 -7.85 13.34
C GLY A 269 13.86 -8.79 12.14
N GLU A 270 14.92 -9.51 11.82
CA GLU A 270 15.07 -10.30 10.59
C GLU A 270 14.05 -11.45 10.43
N ARG A 271 13.37 -11.86 11.51
CA ARG A 271 12.32 -12.89 11.42
C ARG A 271 11.16 -12.49 10.50
N TYR A 272 10.80 -11.20 10.50
CA TYR A 272 9.69 -10.71 9.69
C TYR A 272 10.04 -10.69 8.21
N ARG A 273 11.24 -10.22 7.85
CA ARG A 273 11.75 -10.30 6.48
C ARG A 273 11.83 -11.74 6.00
N ARG A 274 12.43 -12.65 6.78
CA ARG A 274 12.52 -14.07 6.40
C ARG A 274 11.16 -14.71 6.16
N TRP A 275 10.19 -14.44 7.03
CA TRP A 275 8.83 -14.96 6.83
C TRP A 275 8.17 -14.43 5.55
N VAL A 276 8.30 -13.12 5.25
CA VAL A 276 7.78 -12.56 4.00
C VAL A 276 8.36 -13.29 2.80
N LEU A 277 9.69 -13.46 2.76
CA LEU A 277 10.36 -14.10 1.62
C LEU A 277 9.99 -15.58 1.51
N ASP A 278 10.01 -16.33 2.62
CA ASP A 278 9.67 -17.75 2.63
C ASP A 278 8.23 -17.99 2.15
N TYR A 279 7.29 -17.14 2.58
CA TYR A 279 5.90 -17.22 2.15
C TYR A 279 5.72 -16.89 0.66
N LEU A 280 6.35 -15.81 0.16
CA LEU A 280 6.28 -15.45 -1.25
C LEU A 280 6.98 -16.47 -2.15
N ASP A 281 8.12 -17.02 -1.73
CA ASP A 281 8.85 -18.06 -2.46
C ASP A 281 8.00 -19.31 -2.62
N GLY A 282 7.22 -19.69 -1.59
CA GLY A 282 6.23 -20.77 -1.70
C GLY A 282 5.18 -20.51 -2.79
N TRP A 283 4.75 -19.27 -2.99
CA TRP A 283 3.86 -18.91 -4.10
C TRP A 283 4.56 -18.90 -5.47
N VAL A 284 5.83 -18.48 -5.54
CA VAL A 284 6.64 -18.56 -6.76
C VAL A 284 6.81 -20.00 -7.21
N GLU A 285 7.13 -20.90 -6.28
CA GLU A 285 7.26 -22.35 -6.53
C GLU A 285 5.94 -22.95 -7.04
N ARG A 286 4.81 -22.60 -6.41
CA ARG A 286 3.48 -23.08 -6.82
C ARG A 286 3.06 -22.60 -8.19
N ALA A 287 3.34 -21.35 -8.53
CA ALA A 287 3.08 -20.86 -9.88
C ALA A 287 3.87 -21.66 -10.92
N ARG A 288 5.17 -21.91 -10.69
CA ARG A 288 5.98 -22.76 -11.58
C ARG A 288 5.42 -24.18 -11.71
N ALA A 289 4.96 -24.77 -10.61
CA ALA A 289 4.33 -26.08 -10.60
C ALA A 289 2.95 -26.11 -11.29
N ASN A 290 2.34 -24.94 -11.53
CA ASN A 290 1.02 -24.76 -12.13
C ASN A 290 1.12 -24.02 -13.47
N ASP A 291 2.09 -24.42 -14.31
CA ASP A 291 2.34 -23.85 -15.65
C ASP A 291 2.54 -22.33 -15.66
N ASP A 292 3.30 -21.82 -14.70
CA ASP A 292 3.58 -20.39 -14.47
C ASP A 292 2.35 -19.52 -14.16
N ILE A 293 1.22 -20.12 -13.79
CA ILE A 293 0.02 -19.41 -13.35
C ILE A 293 -0.15 -19.59 -11.84
N LEU A 294 -0.33 -18.50 -11.11
CA LEU A 294 -0.67 -18.54 -9.69
C LEU A 294 -1.97 -19.35 -9.50
N PRO A 295 -1.96 -20.47 -8.77
CA PRO A 295 -3.19 -21.15 -8.43
C PRO A 295 -4.02 -20.24 -7.50
N SER A 296 -5.35 -20.28 -7.59
CA SER A 296 -6.20 -19.51 -6.70
C SER A 296 -6.54 -20.23 -5.39
N ASN A 297 -6.25 -21.53 -5.29
CA ASN A 297 -6.44 -22.29 -4.08
C ASN A 297 -5.25 -23.22 -3.78
N VAL A 298 -4.84 -23.27 -2.52
CA VAL A 298 -3.88 -24.25 -1.99
C VAL A 298 -4.48 -24.91 -0.75
N GLY A 299 -4.45 -26.23 -0.69
CA GLY A 299 -4.94 -27.05 0.41
C GLY A 299 -4.19 -26.83 1.72
N LEU A 300 -4.79 -27.25 2.83
CA LEU A 300 -4.17 -27.23 4.17
C LEU A 300 -2.93 -28.13 4.28
N ASP A 301 -2.75 -29.03 3.33
CA ASP A 301 -1.61 -29.94 3.16
C ASP A 301 -0.58 -29.43 2.13
N GLY A 302 -0.76 -28.20 1.63
CA GLY A 302 0.07 -27.59 0.59
C GLY A 302 -0.28 -28.00 -0.84
N THR A 303 -1.26 -28.88 -1.05
CA THR A 303 -1.63 -29.37 -2.39
C THR A 303 -2.35 -28.30 -3.20
N ILE A 304 -1.91 -28.04 -4.44
CA ILE A 304 -2.57 -27.07 -5.34
C ILE A 304 -4.03 -27.50 -5.62
N GLY A 305 -4.98 -26.60 -5.37
CA GLY A 305 -6.42 -26.87 -5.48
C GLY A 305 -7.00 -27.78 -4.40
N GLY A 306 -6.22 -28.18 -3.38
CA GLY A 306 -6.60 -29.22 -2.42
C GLY A 306 -7.88 -28.90 -1.64
N SER A 307 -8.11 -27.65 -1.25
CA SER A 307 -9.33 -27.23 -0.56
C SER A 307 -10.50 -26.95 -1.50
N ALA A 308 -10.27 -26.94 -2.81
CA ALA A 308 -11.27 -26.77 -3.85
C ALA A 308 -11.47 -28.05 -4.68
N GLY A 309 -11.30 -29.23 -4.06
CA GLY A 309 -11.52 -30.52 -4.72
C GLY A 309 -10.62 -30.79 -5.92
N GLY A 310 -9.36 -30.35 -5.86
CA GLY A 310 -8.37 -30.47 -6.94
C GLY A 310 -8.45 -29.36 -7.99
N ARG A 311 -9.37 -28.40 -7.86
CA ARG A 311 -9.51 -27.27 -8.78
C ARG A 311 -8.51 -26.18 -8.40
N TRP A 312 -7.37 -26.13 -9.07
CA TRP A 312 -6.36 -25.08 -8.88
C TRP A 312 -6.91 -23.65 -9.09
N TRP A 313 -7.99 -23.54 -9.87
CA TRP A 313 -8.71 -22.31 -10.23
C TRP A 313 -9.92 -22.00 -9.33
N GLY A 314 -10.24 -22.88 -8.36
CA GLY A 314 -11.37 -22.73 -7.45
C GLY A 314 -11.12 -21.76 -6.28
N GLY A 315 -12.03 -21.74 -5.31
CA GLY A 315 -11.99 -20.82 -4.18
C GLY A 315 -12.67 -19.48 -4.44
N VAL A 316 -13.08 -18.79 -3.37
CA VAL A 316 -13.61 -17.43 -3.44
C VAL A 316 -12.59 -16.50 -4.11
N TYR A 317 -13.07 -15.65 -5.03
CA TYR A 317 -12.24 -14.77 -5.85
C TYR A 317 -11.19 -15.44 -6.75
N GLY A 318 -11.26 -16.77 -6.93
CA GLY A 318 -10.37 -17.51 -7.80
C GLY A 318 -10.61 -17.28 -9.30
N TRP A 319 -9.84 -17.99 -10.12
CA TRP A 319 -9.93 -17.87 -11.58
C TRP A 319 -11.30 -18.26 -12.14
N GLY A 320 -12.03 -19.16 -11.47
CA GLY A 320 -13.38 -19.57 -11.87
C GLY A 320 -14.51 -18.87 -11.13
N PHE A 321 -14.21 -17.78 -10.40
CA PHE A 321 -15.17 -17.14 -9.53
C PHE A 321 -16.06 -16.14 -10.27
N SER A 322 -17.23 -16.63 -10.69
CA SER A 322 -18.26 -15.84 -11.40
C SER A 322 -19.61 -15.89 -10.69
N PRO A 323 -19.76 -15.29 -9.49
CA PRO A 323 -20.99 -15.39 -8.70
C PRO A 323 -22.19 -14.74 -9.39
N LEU A 324 -23.39 -15.17 -9.00
CA LEU A 324 -24.64 -14.53 -9.41
C LEU A 324 -24.82 -13.17 -8.72
N VAL A 325 -25.19 -12.16 -9.50
CA VAL A 325 -25.58 -10.84 -9.02
C VAL A 325 -27.09 -10.88 -8.72
N PRO A 326 -27.53 -10.78 -7.46
CA PRO A 326 -28.92 -11.02 -7.09
C PRO A 326 -29.90 -10.02 -7.71
N GLN A 327 -29.45 -8.80 -8.01
CA GLN A 327 -30.26 -7.74 -8.61
C GLN A 327 -30.62 -8.02 -10.07
N THR A 328 -29.73 -8.70 -10.80
CA THR A 328 -29.84 -8.87 -12.27
C THR A 328 -29.99 -10.32 -12.70
N GLY A 329 -29.64 -11.28 -11.83
CA GLY A 329 -29.52 -12.70 -12.15
C GLY A 329 -28.34 -13.04 -13.06
N ALA A 330 -27.52 -12.07 -13.45
CA ALA A 330 -26.34 -12.30 -14.29
C ALA A 330 -25.16 -12.84 -13.46
N ARG A 331 -24.28 -13.63 -14.09
CA ARG A 331 -22.98 -13.99 -13.49
C ARG A 331 -21.97 -12.89 -13.77
N GLU A 332 -21.26 -12.45 -12.74
CA GLU A 332 -20.22 -11.43 -12.86
C GLU A 332 -18.85 -12.03 -12.54
N ASN A 333 -17.86 -11.79 -13.41
CA ASN A 333 -16.49 -12.27 -13.19
C ASN A 333 -15.81 -11.46 -12.09
N ARG A 334 -15.51 -12.11 -10.95
CA ARG A 334 -14.91 -11.47 -9.77
C ARG A 334 -13.57 -12.10 -9.37
N ASN A 335 -12.77 -12.48 -10.36
CA ASN A 335 -11.40 -12.96 -10.16
C ASN A 335 -10.51 -11.86 -9.56
N ARG A 336 -9.77 -12.20 -8.50
CA ARG A 336 -8.86 -11.29 -7.80
C ARG A 336 -7.41 -11.80 -7.70
N VAL A 337 -7.05 -12.87 -8.41
CA VAL A 337 -5.67 -13.41 -8.39
C VAL A 337 -4.65 -12.34 -8.80
N LEU A 338 -4.97 -11.55 -9.82
CA LEU A 338 -4.08 -10.48 -10.32
C LEU A 338 -3.90 -9.33 -9.31
N ARG A 339 -4.73 -9.25 -8.26
CA ARG A 339 -4.59 -8.28 -7.18
C ARG A 339 -3.44 -8.59 -6.24
N ALA A 340 -2.82 -9.77 -6.34
CA ALA A 340 -1.71 -10.18 -5.48
C ALA A 340 -0.36 -9.55 -5.84
N LEU A 341 -0.20 -8.94 -7.03
CA LEU A 341 1.07 -8.36 -7.48
C LEU A 341 1.75 -7.42 -6.48
N PRO A 342 1.04 -6.51 -5.78
CA PRO A 342 1.63 -5.66 -4.74
C PRO A 342 2.45 -6.43 -3.68
N ALA A 343 2.06 -7.65 -3.30
CA ALA A 343 2.84 -8.44 -2.35
C ALA A 343 4.20 -8.86 -2.93
N PHE A 344 4.28 -9.16 -4.23
CA PHE A 344 5.52 -9.51 -4.90
C PHE A 344 6.42 -8.29 -5.14
N LEU A 345 5.84 -7.09 -5.22
CA LEU A 345 6.60 -5.84 -5.16
C LEU A 345 7.35 -5.71 -3.82
N ASN A 346 6.79 -6.22 -2.71
CA ASN A 346 7.51 -6.27 -1.43
C ASN A 346 8.73 -7.18 -1.49
N GLY A 347 8.60 -8.33 -2.15
CA GLY A 347 9.72 -9.26 -2.37
C GLY A 347 10.89 -8.54 -3.03
N THR A 348 10.64 -7.88 -4.16
CA THR A 348 11.67 -7.07 -4.84
C THR A 348 12.15 -5.90 -3.99
N LEU A 349 11.28 -5.23 -3.22
CA LEU A 349 11.69 -4.15 -2.32
C LEU A 349 12.66 -4.65 -1.23
N LEU A 350 12.45 -5.87 -0.70
CA LEU A 350 13.23 -6.48 0.37
C LEU A 350 14.56 -7.10 -0.09
N THR A 351 14.69 -7.44 -1.38
CA THR A 351 15.84 -8.22 -1.89
C THR A 351 16.53 -7.61 -3.10
N GLY A 352 15.84 -6.78 -3.88
CA GLY A 352 16.25 -6.40 -5.24
C GLY A 352 16.13 -7.52 -6.27
N ASP A 353 15.57 -8.67 -5.91
CA ASP A 353 15.42 -9.82 -6.79
C ASP A 353 14.27 -9.60 -7.79
N GLY A 354 14.61 -9.63 -9.08
CA GLY A 354 13.65 -9.54 -10.18
C GLY A 354 12.79 -10.80 -10.34
N ALA A 355 13.15 -11.93 -9.72
CA ALA A 355 12.40 -13.19 -9.84
C ALA A 355 10.92 -13.05 -9.39
N TYR A 356 10.65 -12.20 -8.41
CA TYR A 356 9.28 -11.89 -7.96
C TYR A 356 8.44 -11.20 -9.05
N ILE A 357 9.06 -10.37 -9.89
CA ILE A 357 8.40 -9.73 -11.04
C ILE A 357 8.32 -10.67 -12.24
N GLU A 358 9.34 -11.50 -12.42
CA GLU A 358 9.42 -12.45 -13.53
C GLU A 358 8.29 -13.50 -13.47
N LEU A 359 7.80 -13.85 -12.28
CA LEU A 359 6.56 -14.64 -12.15
C LEU A 359 5.38 -14.01 -12.91
N TRP A 360 5.21 -12.70 -12.80
CA TRP A 360 4.07 -11.99 -13.39
C TRP A 360 4.22 -11.83 -14.90
N ARG A 361 5.46 -11.67 -15.39
CA ARG A 361 5.75 -11.71 -16.83
C ARG A 361 5.42 -13.08 -17.43
N ARG A 362 5.90 -14.18 -16.82
CA ARG A 362 5.56 -15.52 -17.29
C ARG A 362 4.05 -15.77 -17.25
N GLN A 363 3.36 -15.40 -16.17
CA GLN A 363 1.91 -15.55 -16.09
C GLN A 363 1.19 -14.76 -17.20
N ARG A 364 1.59 -13.51 -17.46
CA ARG A 364 1.05 -12.70 -18.56
C ARG A 364 1.25 -13.43 -19.89
N ASP A 365 2.44 -13.97 -20.14
CA ASP A 365 2.74 -14.67 -21.39
C ASP A 365 1.89 -15.94 -21.55
N ARG A 366 1.56 -16.64 -20.46
CA ARG A 366 0.62 -17.79 -20.46
C ARG A 366 -0.80 -17.38 -20.80
N ILE A 367 -1.27 -16.26 -20.24
CA ILE A 367 -2.60 -15.71 -20.54
C ILE A 367 -2.67 -15.24 -21.99
N GLU A 368 -1.62 -14.59 -22.49
CA GLU A 368 -1.52 -14.14 -23.88
C GLU A 368 -1.50 -15.33 -24.85
N ALA A 369 -0.76 -16.39 -24.54
CA ALA A 369 -0.73 -17.62 -25.33
C ALA A 369 -2.08 -18.35 -25.39
N ALA A 370 -2.93 -18.17 -24.38
CA ALA A 370 -4.31 -18.66 -24.38
C ALA A 370 -5.27 -17.77 -25.19
N GLY A 371 -4.81 -16.62 -25.68
CA GLY A 371 -5.59 -15.68 -26.49
C GLY A 371 -6.07 -16.29 -27.81
N ARG A 372 -7.13 -15.69 -28.37
CA ARG A 372 -7.72 -16.12 -29.65
C ARG A 372 -8.42 -14.97 -30.38
N THR A 373 -8.58 -15.12 -31.69
CA THR A 373 -9.41 -14.20 -32.49
C THR A 373 -10.90 -14.52 -32.32
N ILE A 374 -11.70 -13.51 -31.98
CA ILE A 374 -13.16 -13.55 -31.92
C ILE A 374 -13.65 -12.38 -32.78
N ASP A 375 -14.47 -12.66 -33.78
CA ASP A 375 -15.02 -11.64 -34.70
C ASP A 375 -13.96 -10.74 -35.36
N GLY A 376 -12.80 -11.32 -35.71
CA GLY A 376 -11.69 -10.61 -36.34
C GLY A 376 -10.75 -9.87 -35.38
N GLU A 377 -11.10 -9.79 -34.10
CA GLU A 377 -10.34 -9.07 -33.08
C GLU A 377 -9.62 -10.05 -32.12
N TRP A 378 -8.39 -9.72 -31.74
CA TRP A 378 -7.65 -10.50 -30.75
C TRP A 378 -8.26 -10.33 -29.35
N HIS A 379 -8.45 -11.43 -28.63
CA HIS A 379 -8.97 -11.44 -27.26
C HIS A 379 -8.09 -12.30 -26.36
N THR A 380 -7.94 -11.87 -25.11
CA THR A 380 -7.29 -12.64 -24.05
C THR A 380 -8.29 -13.04 -22.96
N PRO A 381 -8.11 -14.18 -22.28
CA PRO A 381 -9.03 -14.62 -21.25
C PRO A 381 -8.74 -13.92 -19.92
N THR A 382 -9.78 -13.79 -19.08
CA THR A 382 -9.67 -13.24 -17.72
C THR A 382 -10.02 -14.26 -16.63
N MET A 383 -10.56 -15.41 -17.03
CA MET A 383 -11.09 -16.44 -16.13
C MET A 383 -10.70 -17.84 -16.60
N TYR A 384 -10.70 -18.80 -15.68
CA TYR A 384 -10.47 -20.23 -15.96
C TYR A 384 -11.46 -21.08 -15.17
N GLY A 385 -12.09 -22.06 -15.81
CA GLY A 385 -13.08 -22.94 -15.17
C GLY A 385 -12.99 -24.38 -15.64
N ALA A 386 -14.03 -25.16 -15.38
CA ALA A 386 -14.09 -26.58 -15.71
C ALA A 386 -13.88 -26.87 -17.22
N ASN A 387 -14.22 -25.91 -18.08
CA ASN A 387 -14.09 -26.01 -19.53
C ASN A 387 -12.89 -25.22 -20.09
N GLY A 388 -11.92 -24.87 -19.24
CA GLY A 388 -10.74 -24.08 -19.61
C GLY A 388 -10.97 -22.56 -19.52
N TRP A 389 -10.23 -21.81 -20.34
CA TRP A 389 -10.23 -20.35 -20.36
C TRP A 389 -11.57 -19.75 -20.83
N TYR A 390 -12.05 -18.73 -20.13
CA TYR A 390 -13.25 -17.96 -20.48
C TYR A 390 -13.13 -16.48 -20.05
N GLY A 391 -14.21 -15.71 -20.19
CA GLY A 391 -14.21 -14.29 -19.84
C GLY A 391 -13.32 -13.48 -20.80
N TRP A 392 -13.49 -13.71 -22.10
CA TRP A 392 -12.68 -13.10 -23.15
C TRP A 392 -12.86 -11.58 -23.20
N THR A 393 -11.75 -10.85 -23.15
CA THR A 393 -11.71 -9.39 -23.30
C THR A 393 -10.88 -9.02 -24.52
N GLN A 394 -11.33 -8.04 -25.29
CA GLN A 394 -10.63 -7.58 -26.49
C GLN A 394 -9.25 -7.01 -26.11
N GLY A 395 -8.24 -7.37 -26.90
CA GLY A 395 -6.86 -6.91 -26.76
C GLY A 395 -5.96 -7.83 -25.92
N ALA A 396 -4.68 -7.46 -25.90
CA ALA A 396 -3.64 -8.12 -25.12
C ALA A 396 -3.87 -7.98 -23.61
N HIS A 397 -3.37 -8.93 -22.83
CA HIS A 397 -3.49 -8.90 -21.38
C HIS A 397 -2.54 -7.87 -20.77
N ARG A 398 -3.07 -6.74 -20.28
CA ARG A 398 -2.27 -5.62 -19.76
C ARG A 398 -2.35 -5.40 -18.26
N THR A 399 -3.13 -6.19 -17.53
CA THR A 399 -3.30 -6.02 -16.07
C THR A 399 -1.95 -6.06 -15.36
N ASN A 400 -1.70 -5.09 -14.46
CA ASN A 400 -0.45 -4.82 -13.76
C ASN A 400 0.76 -4.44 -14.64
N GLY A 401 0.57 -4.22 -15.94
CA GLY A 401 1.66 -3.88 -16.85
C GLY A 401 2.41 -2.60 -16.43
N PHE A 402 1.70 -1.64 -15.81
CA PHE A 402 2.31 -0.42 -15.31
C PHE A 402 3.27 -0.71 -14.17
N GLU A 403 2.82 -1.42 -13.13
CA GLU A 403 3.61 -1.74 -11.95
C GLU A 403 4.85 -2.56 -12.32
N ILE A 404 4.71 -3.53 -13.22
CA ILE A 404 5.82 -4.32 -13.75
C ILE A 404 6.86 -3.40 -14.40
N TRP A 405 6.45 -2.55 -15.33
CA TRP A 405 7.34 -1.58 -15.98
C TRP A 405 7.97 -0.58 -14.99
N TYR A 406 7.23 -0.14 -13.97
CA TYR A 406 7.77 0.78 -12.99
C TYR A 406 8.94 0.18 -12.20
N VAL A 407 8.79 -1.10 -11.81
CA VAL A 407 9.82 -1.84 -11.08
C VAL A 407 10.98 -2.22 -11.99
N THR A 408 10.75 -2.66 -13.22
CA THR A 408 11.83 -3.11 -14.12
C THR A 408 12.51 -1.95 -14.82
N GLN A 409 11.74 -0.92 -15.20
CA GLN A 409 12.12 0.15 -16.13
C GLN A 409 12.64 -0.36 -17.48
N SER A 410 12.28 -1.60 -17.86
CA SER A 410 12.74 -2.17 -19.12
C SER A 410 11.92 -1.63 -20.29
N ALA A 411 12.57 -1.51 -21.44
CA ALA A 411 11.88 -1.17 -22.69
C ALA A 411 10.84 -2.23 -23.09
N GLU A 412 11.11 -3.49 -22.77
CA GLU A 412 10.22 -4.64 -23.04
C GLU A 412 8.87 -4.53 -22.32
N ASP A 413 8.86 -4.10 -21.06
CA ASP A 413 7.61 -3.96 -20.30
C ASP A 413 6.87 -2.66 -20.60
N ARG A 414 7.53 -1.68 -21.21
CA ARG A 414 6.96 -0.35 -21.43
C ARG A 414 5.68 -0.40 -22.27
N ALA A 415 5.62 -1.29 -23.26
CA ALA A 415 4.42 -1.47 -24.09
C ALA A 415 3.24 -2.00 -23.26
N ALA A 416 3.48 -2.90 -22.30
CA ALA A 416 2.45 -3.47 -21.44
C ALA A 416 1.88 -2.45 -20.43
N ALA A 417 2.67 -1.44 -20.04
CA ALA A 417 2.21 -0.36 -19.16
C ALA A 417 1.05 0.48 -19.73
N GLY A 418 0.91 0.52 -21.06
CA GLY A 418 -0.07 1.35 -21.76
C GLY A 418 0.32 2.83 -21.81
N GLU A 419 -0.59 3.66 -22.32
CA GLU A 419 -0.40 5.11 -22.30
C GLU A 419 -0.88 5.71 -20.98
N HIS A 420 -0.08 6.61 -20.42
CA HIS A 420 -0.44 7.34 -19.21
C HIS A 420 0.15 8.76 -19.26
N PRO A 421 -0.61 9.82 -18.93
CA PRO A 421 -0.15 11.21 -19.06
C PRO A 421 1.16 11.52 -18.33
N TRP A 422 1.35 10.94 -17.14
CA TRP A 422 2.59 11.07 -16.37
C TRP A 422 3.80 10.41 -17.05
N VAL A 423 3.62 9.24 -17.67
CA VAL A 423 4.71 8.55 -18.39
C VAL A 423 5.07 9.34 -19.64
N ALA A 424 4.07 9.82 -20.38
CA ALA A 424 4.29 10.73 -21.50
C ALA A 424 5.07 11.99 -21.08
N PHE A 425 4.84 12.52 -19.87
CA PHE A 425 5.63 13.63 -19.32
C PHE A 425 7.08 13.24 -19.05
N LEU A 426 7.32 12.11 -18.39
CA LEU A 426 8.68 11.59 -18.11
C LEU A 426 9.47 11.32 -19.40
N GLU A 427 8.78 11.00 -20.50
CA GLU A 427 9.33 10.79 -21.84
C GLU A 427 9.44 12.08 -22.67
N GLY A 428 9.04 13.24 -22.12
CA GLY A 428 9.09 14.53 -22.80
C GLY A 428 7.97 14.77 -23.83
N ARG A 429 6.97 13.87 -23.90
CA ARG A 429 5.81 13.94 -24.81
C ARG A 429 4.62 14.72 -24.25
N ASN A 430 4.61 15.07 -22.97
CA ASN A 430 3.53 15.83 -22.33
C ASN A 430 4.04 16.91 -21.36
N PRO A 431 4.58 18.04 -21.84
CA PRO A 431 5.16 19.07 -20.98
C PRO A 431 4.15 19.80 -20.08
N THR A 432 2.84 19.70 -20.38
CA THR A 432 1.78 20.39 -19.61
C THR A 432 1.31 19.60 -18.38
N TYR A 433 1.63 18.31 -18.31
CA TYR A 433 1.19 17.40 -17.26
C TYR A 433 1.39 17.93 -15.83
N PRO A 434 2.54 18.55 -15.46
CA PRO A 434 2.74 19.01 -14.08
C PRO A 434 1.66 19.96 -13.58
N GLU A 435 1.23 20.90 -14.43
CA GLU A 435 0.14 21.82 -14.07
C GLU A 435 -1.23 21.18 -14.21
N THR A 436 -1.48 20.43 -15.28
CA THR A 436 -2.78 19.82 -15.55
C THR A 436 -3.18 18.84 -14.45
N ALA A 437 -2.26 18.00 -13.99
CA ALA A 437 -2.51 17.04 -12.92
C ALA A 437 -2.79 17.73 -11.57
N LEU A 438 -2.04 18.78 -11.21
CA LEU A 438 -2.28 19.53 -9.97
C LEU A 438 -3.60 20.29 -9.99
N LYS A 439 -3.99 20.85 -11.15
CA LYS A 439 -5.30 21.50 -11.32
C LYS A 439 -6.44 20.50 -11.19
N ALA A 440 -6.30 19.29 -11.73
CA ALA A 440 -7.27 18.21 -11.57
C ALA A 440 -7.41 17.78 -10.10
N ASP A 441 -6.30 17.59 -9.39
CA ASP A 441 -6.32 17.25 -7.95
C ASP A 441 -6.93 18.38 -7.11
N LEU A 442 -6.63 19.65 -7.42
CA LEU A 442 -7.26 20.81 -6.78
C LEU A 442 -8.78 20.83 -7.01
N GLN A 443 -9.23 20.54 -8.23
CA GLN A 443 -10.66 20.45 -8.54
C GLN A 443 -11.31 19.31 -7.76
N ARG A 444 -10.67 18.13 -7.71
CA ARG A 444 -11.15 16.99 -6.91
C ARG A 444 -11.32 17.36 -5.44
N VAL A 445 -10.35 18.05 -4.83
CA VAL A 445 -10.46 18.49 -3.43
C VAL A 445 -11.68 19.39 -3.23
N ARG A 446 -11.94 20.32 -4.15
CA ARG A 446 -13.12 21.21 -4.10
C ARG A 446 -14.42 20.43 -4.26
N ASP A 447 -14.48 19.49 -5.20
CA ASP A 447 -15.67 18.67 -5.44
C ASP A 447 -16.00 17.82 -4.21
N ARG A 448 -14.99 17.20 -3.59
CA ARG A 448 -15.17 16.43 -2.35
C ARG A 448 -15.61 17.32 -1.20
N LEU A 449 -15.02 18.50 -1.04
CA LEU A 449 -15.45 19.44 -0.01
C LEU A 449 -16.91 19.90 -0.21
N ALA A 450 -17.35 20.14 -1.45
CA ALA A 450 -18.74 20.46 -1.74
C ALA A 450 -19.70 19.32 -1.34
N LEU A 451 -19.31 18.05 -1.57
CA LEU A 451 -20.06 16.90 -1.07
C LEU A 451 -20.08 16.86 0.46
N VAL A 452 -18.95 17.13 1.10
CA VAL A 452 -18.87 17.23 2.56
C VAL A 452 -19.81 18.31 3.07
N GLU A 453 -19.80 19.52 2.51
CA GLU A 453 -20.64 20.64 2.96
C GLU A 453 -22.13 20.36 2.72
N GLY A 454 -22.48 19.79 1.57
CA GLY A 454 -23.86 19.48 1.17
C GLY A 454 -24.48 18.25 1.84
N ASP A 455 -23.71 17.40 2.52
CA ASP A 455 -24.25 16.19 3.14
C ASP A 455 -25.15 16.50 4.34
N THR A 456 -26.45 16.27 4.22
CA THR A 456 -27.45 16.50 5.29
C THR A 456 -27.80 15.25 6.07
N THR A 457 -27.18 14.11 5.76
CA THR A 457 -27.46 12.84 6.43
C THR A 457 -27.09 12.89 7.92
N LEU A 458 -27.73 12.04 8.71
CA LEU A 458 -27.41 11.87 10.13
C LEU A 458 -26.53 10.64 10.31
N PRO A 459 -25.74 10.53 11.40
CA PRO A 459 -24.91 9.36 11.66
C PRO A 459 -25.68 8.04 11.62
N ALA A 460 -26.94 8.04 12.07
CA ALA A 460 -27.82 6.88 12.09
C ALA A 460 -28.37 6.48 10.71
N ASN A 461 -28.04 7.21 9.64
CA ASN A 461 -28.45 6.99 8.26
C ASN A 461 -27.24 6.83 7.32
N ARG A 462 -26.05 6.62 7.88
CA ARG A 462 -24.82 6.39 7.11
C ARG A 462 -24.29 5.00 7.38
N LEU A 463 -24.06 4.26 6.31
CA LEU A 463 -23.11 3.16 6.29
C LEU A 463 -21.68 3.74 6.28
N ALA A 464 -20.67 2.94 6.59
CA ALA A 464 -19.28 3.37 6.58
C ALA A 464 -18.79 3.76 5.18
N ASP A 465 -19.14 2.96 4.17
CA ASP A 465 -18.85 3.19 2.74
C ASP A 465 -19.34 4.56 2.24
N TRP A 466 -20.43 5.08 2.82
CA TRP A 466 -21.01 6.40 2.53
C TRP A 466 -20.00 7.55 2.66
N THR A 467 -19.01 7.41 3.53
CA THR A 467 -18.05 8.48 3.81
C THR A 467 -16.83 8.46 2.90
N LEU A 468 -16.65 7.39 2.11
CA LEU A 468 -15.46 7.16 1.29
C LEU A 468 -15.40 8.06 0.08
N ASP A 469 -16.52 8.22 -0.62
CA ASP A 469 -16.63 9.14 -1.76
C ASP A 469 -16.50 10.62 -1.34
N LYS A 470 -16.43 10.91 -0.04
CA LYS A 470 -16.27 12.26 0.52
C LYS A 470 -14.88 12.52 1.07
N ASN A 471 -14.00 11.51 1.16
CA ASN A 471 -12.63 11.72 1.61
C ASN A 471 -11.95 12.74 0.67
N PRO A 472 -11.50 13.89 1.20
CA PRO A 472 -11.02 14.99 0.36
C PRO A 472 -9.56 14.82 -0.06
N ALA A 473 -8.81 13.88 0.51
CA ALA A 473 -7.40 13.73 0.22
C ALA A 473 -7.17 13.41 -1.28
N SER A 474 -6.31 14.20 -1.91
CA SER A 474 -5.89 14.01 -3.30
C SER A 474 -4.38 14.19 -3.39
N VAL A 475 -3.69 13.07 -3.57
CA VAL A 475 -2.22 12.98 -3.46
C VAL A 475 -1.53 12.47 -4.74
N THR A 476 -2.28 11.99 -5.73
CA THR A 476 -1.72 11.34 -6.94
C THR A 476 -0.69 12.23 -7.66
N ALA A 477 -1.04 13.48 -7.96
CA ALA A 477 -0.14 14.40 -8.65
C ALA A 477 1.09 14.72 -7.79
N LEU A 478 0.93 14.84 -6.47
CA LEU A 478 2.03 15.09 -5.54
C LEU A 478 2.97 13.89 -5.47
N ILE A 479 2.46 12.65 -5.41
CA ILE A 479 3.28 11.43 -5.44
C ILE A 479 4.10 11.37 -6.72
N GLN A 480 3.44 11.51 -7.87
CA GLN A 480 4.06 11.41 -9.19
C GLN A 480 5.14 12.49 -9.39
N GLN A 481 4.84 13.73 -9.04
CA GLN A 481 5.76 14.85 -9.26
C GLN A 481 6.84 14.97 -8.21
N THR A 482 6.54 14.80 -6.92
CA THR A 482 7.56 15.03 -5.88
C THR A 482 8.45 13.81 -5.67
N THR A 483 7.91 12.60 -5.83
CA THR A 483 8.62 11.36 -5.48
C THR A 483 8.98 10.49 -6.68
N GLY A 484 8.40 10.77 -7.86
CA GLY A 484 8.49 9.86 -9.00
C GLY A 484 7.84 8.51 -8.70
N GLY A 485 6.75 8.49 -7.93
CA GLY A 485 6.17 7.30 -7.33
C GLY A 485 4.83 6.85 -7.92
N LEU A 486 4.43 5.63 -7.54
CA LEU A 486 3.15 5.02 -7.85
C LEU A 486 2.12 5.33 -6.77
N HIS A 487 0.88 5.57 -7.18
CA HIS A 487 -0.27 5.66 -6.28
C HIS A 487 -1.18 4.45 -6.46
N ILE A 488 -0.72 3.25 -6.08
CA ILE A 488 -1.55 2.04 -6.12
C ILE A 488 -2.57 2.15 -4.98
N ALA A 489 -3.81 2.50 -5.34
CA ALA A 489 -4.87 2.86 -4.42
C ALA A 489 -6.27 2.51 -4.98
N ARG A 490 -7.31 2.93 -4.25
CA ARG A 490 -8.71 2.92 -4.66
C ARG A 490 -9.25 4.36 -4.73
N PRO A 491 -9.87 4.79 -5.85
CA PRO A 491 -10.03 4.11 -7.15
C PRO A 491 -8.69 3.84 -7.86
N PRO A 492 -8.65 3.00 -8.93
CA PRO A 492 -7.41 2.67 -9.59
C PRO A 492 -6.80 3.92 -10.26
N TRP A 493 -5.48 3.98 -10.25
CA TRP A 493 -4.73 5.17 -10.66
C TRP A 493 -4.25 5.14 -12.12
N SER A 494 -4.21 3.95 -12.72
CA SER A 494 -3.84 3.69 -14.11
C SER A 494 -4.84 2.71 -14.72
N PRO A 495 -5.14 2.79 -16.04
CA PRO A 495 -6.08 1.88 -16.71
C PRO A 495 -5.69 0.41 -16.64
N THR A 496 -4.40 0.11 -16.43
CA THR A 496 -3.86 -1.24 -16.35
C THR A 496 -3.72 -1.75 -14.92
N SER A 497 -4.03 -0.93 -13.92
CA SER A 497 -3.82 -1.23 -12.50
C SER A 497 -5.13 -1.60 -11.82
N PRO A 498 -5.24 -2.79 -11.21
CA PRO A 498 -6.37 -3.16 -10.37
C PRO A 498 -6.52 -2.22 -9.15
N PRO A 499 -7.75 -1.89 -8.72
CA PRO A 499 -7.98 -1.08 -7.51
C PRO A 499 -7.60 -1.85 -6.25
N GLN A 500 -6.56 -1.42 -5.51
CA GLN A 500 -6.09 -2.06 -4.27
C GLN A 500 -5.84 -1.08 -3.13
N GLY A 501 -6.20 -1.48 -1.91
CA GLY A 501 -5.76 -0.84 -0.68
C GLY A 501 -4.54 -1.52 -0.06
N GLY A 502 -3.94 -0.87 0.95
CA GLY A 502 -2.89 -1.46 1.79
C GLY A 502 -1.50 -1.54 1.18
N VAL A 503 -1.31 -1.08 -0.06
CA VAL A 503 -0.04 -1.18 -0.80
C VAL A 503 0.99 -0.16 -0.28
N PRO A 504 2.31 -0.48 -0.22
CA PRO A 504 3.37 0.46 0.12
C PRO A 504 3.63 1.48 -0.99
N LEU A 505 4.55 2.41 -0.74
CA LEU A 505 4.77 3.59 -1.59
C LEU A 505 5.99 3.26 -2.42
N HIS A 506 5.77 2.85 -3.66
CA HIS A 506 6.90 2.66 -4.55
C HIS A 506 7.27 4.02 -5.13
N CYS A 507 8.44 4.56 -4.76
CA CYS A 507 8.89 5.86 -5.26
C CYS A 507 10.40 5.90 -5.55
N ARG A 508 10.84 6.86 -6.37
CA ARG A 508 12.27 7.08 -6.64
C ARG A 508 12.94 7.88 -5.53
N LEU A 509 12.29 8.96 -5.10
CA LEU A 509 12.82 9.91 -4.12
C LEU A 509 11.85 10.11 -2.96
N ARG A 510 12.40 10.33 -1.77
CA ARG A 510 11.66 10.72 -0.57
C ARG A 510 12.33 11.91 0.11
N TRP A 511 11.51 12.80 0.66
CA TRP A 511 11.94 14.08 1.22
C TRP A 511 11.67 14.17 2.72
N PHE A 512 12.50 14.94 3.43
CA PHE A 512 12.34 15.20 4.86
C PHE A 512 12.69 16.64 5.19
N ASP A 513 11.88 17.27 6.05
CA ASP A 513 12.15 18.57 6.62
C ASP A 513 13.13 18.40 7.80
N VAL A 514 14.38 18.81 7.56
CA VAL A 514 15.46 18.68 8.54
C VAL A 514 15.27 19.61 9.72
N THR A 515 14.63 20.76 9.51
CA THR A 515 14.43 21.78 10.56
C THR A 515 13.35 21.33 11.53
N LYS A 516 12.22 20.86 10.99
CA LYS A 516 11.12 20.31 11.80
C LYS A 516 11.33 18.85 12.22
N ARG A 517 12.38 18.19 11.71
CA ARG A 517 12.67 16.76 11.90
C ARG A 517 11.45 15.87 11.61
N ARG A 518 10.80 16.08 10.47
CA ARG A 518 9.62 15.34 10.03
C ARG A 518 9.72 14.87 8.57
N ALA A 519 8.87 13.93 8.19
CA ALA A 519 8.72 13.52 6.79
C ALA A 519 8.13 14.64 5.93
N GLY A 520 8.44 14.62 4.62
CA GLY A 520 7.87 15.52 3.63
C GLY A 520 8.76 16.73 3.30
N LEU A 521 8.34 17.45 2.25
CA LEU A 521 9.01 18.69 1.84
C LEU A 521 8.79 19.80 2.89
N PRO A 522 9.81 20.62 3.20
CA PRO A 522 9.64 21.80 4.04
C PRO A 522 8.62 22.78 3.47
N ASP A 523 8.08 23.64 4.34
CA ASP A 523 7.15 24.69 3.93
C ASP A 523 7.79 25.63 2.90
N GLY A 524 7.06 25.89 1.82
CA GLY A 524 7.54 26.70 0.70
C GLY A 524 8.47 25.96 -0.27
N VAL A 525 8.84 24.71 -0.03
CA VAL A 525 9.65 23.91 -0.97
C VAL A 525 8.75 23.04 -1.84
N ALA A 526 9.07 22.98 -3.14
CA ALA A 526 8.41 22.14 -4.13
C ALA A 526 9.44 21.33 -4.93
N ALA A 527 9.03 20.16 -5.43
CA ALA A 527 9.89 19.24 -6.17
C ALA A 527 9.15 18.67 -7.39
N LEU A 528 9.83 18.63 -8.55
CA LEU A 528 9.29 18.06 -9.79
C LEU A 528 10.28 17.08 -10.41
N VAL A 529 9.98 15.78 -10.30
CA VAL A 529 10.62 14.70 -11.04
C VAL A 529 10.19 14.81 -12.49
N GLY A 530 11.11 15.26 -13.35
CA GLY A 530 10.85 15.51 -14.77
C GLY A 530 11.28 14.37 -15.69
N ARG A 531 12.16 13.49 -15.21
CA ARG A 531 12.66 12.32 -15.95
C ARG A 531 13.09 11.24 -14.96
N MET A 532 12.88 9.98 -15.31
CA MET A 532 13.48 8.85 -14.60
C MET A 532 13.73 7.68 -15.55
N ASP A 533 14.76 6.92 -15.27
CA ASP A 533 15.05 5.61 -15.88
C ASP A 533 15.53 4.61 -14.80
N ASP A 534 16.16 3.52 -15.22
CA ASP A 534 16.62 2.47 -14.32
C ASP A 534 17.80 2.90 -13.43
N ARG A 535 18.56 3.94 -13.81
CA ARG A 535 19.81 4.37 -13.17
C ARG A 535 19.83 5.84 -12.74
N GLN A 536 18.94 6.67 -13.25
CA GLN A 536 18.92 8.10 -12.99
C GLN A 536 17.50 8.64 -12.77
N VAL A 537 17.37 9.62 -11.89
CA VAL A 537 16.20 10.49 -11.79
C VAL A 537 16.64 11.95 -11.86
N ASP A 538 15.89 12.76 -12.61
CA ASP A 538 16.07 14.21 -12.66
C ASP A 538 14.92 14.89 -11.92
N VAL A 539 15.28 15.76 -10.98
CA VAL A 539 14.31 16.52 -10.18
C VAL A 539 14.65 18.00 -10.15
N THR A 540 13.66 18.86 -10.33
CA THR A 540 13.78 20.30 -10.04
C THR A 540 13.32 20.57 -8.63
N LEU A 541 14.18 21.18 -7.81
CA LEU A 541 13.86 21.61 -6.45
C LEU A 541 13.84 23.14 -6.39
N VAL A 542 12.81 23.73 -5.77
CA VAL A 542 12.66 25.18 -5.66
C VAL A 542 12.15 25.60 -4.29
N ASN A 543 12.67 26.69 -3.75
CA ASN A 543 12.21 27.33 -2.52
C ASN A 543 11.46 28.62 -2.85
N LEU A 544 10.16 28.62 -2.56
CA LEU A 544 9.23 29.73 -2.77
C LEU A 544 9.14 30.68 -1.57
N SER A 545 9.82 30.37 -0.46
CA SER A 545 9.78 31.18 0.76
C SER A 545 10.85 32.28 0.77
N ASP A 546 10.70 33.20 1.71
CA ASP A 546 11.60 34.31 2.03
C ASP A 546 12.79 33.90 2.92
N ALA A 547 12.79 32.65 3.39
CA ALA A 547 13.79 32.10 4.28
C ALA A 547 14.46 30.84 3.69
N PRO A 548 15.72 30.58 4.02
CA PRO A 548 16.38 29.36 3.57
C PRO A 548 15.67 28.12 4.12
N ARG A 549 15.68 27.05 3.32
CA ARG A 549 15.10 25.75 3.69
C ARG A 549 16.15 24.66 3.57
N THR A 550 16.13 23.72 4.49
CA THR A 550 17.03 22.56 4.48
C THR A 550 16.21 21.29 4.39
N VAL A 551 16.45 20.51 3.34
CA VAL A 551 15.72 19.29 3.02
C VAL A 551 16.69 18.12 2.90
N ALA A 552 16.31 16.95 3.41
CA ALA A 552 17.04 15.73 3.13
C ALA A 552 16.38 14.95 1.99
N MET A 553 17.19 14.43 1.08
CA MET A 553 16.79 13.60 -0.05
C MET A 553 17.29 12.17 0.16
N GLN A 554 16.38 11.22 -0.02
CA GLN A 554 16.60 9.78 0.08
C GLN A 554 16.12 9.07 -1.18
N GLY A 555 16.79 7.97 -1.54
CA GLY A 555 16.30 7.06 -2.58
C GLY A 555 15.30 6.04 -2.02
N GLY A 556 14.12 5.94 -2.62
CA GLY A 556 13.09 5.00 -2.18
C GLY A 556 12.34 5.43 -0.92
N ALA A 557 11.12 4.91 -0.75
CA ALA A 557 10.30 5.26 0.40
C ALA A 557 10.76 4.53 1.68
N TRP A 558 11.34 3.33 1.56
CA TRP A 558 11.97 2.56 2.64
C TRP A 558 13.50 2.65 2.58
N ALA A 559 14.07 3.67 1.94
CA ALA A 559 15.53 3.80 1.76
C ALA A 559 16.16 2.64 0.99
N GLU A 560 15.38 1.92 0.20
CA GLU A 560 15.80 0.74 -0.54
C GLU A 560 16.68 1.07 -1.76
N HIS A 561 16.71 2.34 -2.20
CA HIS A 561 17.57 2.78 -3.30
C HIS A 561 18.83 3.49 -2.79
N ARG A 562 20.00 3.09 -3.27
CA ARG A 562 21.26 3.77 -3.00
C ARG A 562 21.43 4.94 -3.96
N LEU A 563 21.50 6.16 -3.43
CA LEU A 563 21.97 7.32 -4.20
C LEU A 563 23.49 7.23 -4.33
N ASP A 564 24.02 7.26 -5.54
CA ASP A 564 25.45 7.17 -5.80
C ASP A 564 26.06 8.56 -6.04
N ARG A 565 25.41 9.38 -6.87
CA ARG A 565 25.90 10.72 -7.25
C ARG A 565 24.78 11.72 -7.42
N VAL A 566 25.02 12.95 -7.01
CA VAL A 566 24.12 14.10 -7.19
C VAL A 566 24.84 15.21 -7.94
N THR A 567 24.24 15.69 -9.02
CA THR A 567 24.77 16.80 -9.83
C THR A 567 23.83 17.99 -9.79
N ILE A 568 24.34 19.14 -9.33
CA ILE A 568 23.63 20.42 -9.21
C ILE A 568 24.47 21.49 -9.87
N ASP A 569 23.91 22.26 -10.80
CA ASP A 569 24.60 23.38 -11.48
C ASP A 569 25.98 22.99 -12.04
N GLY A 570 26.07 21.79 -12.63
CA GLY A 570 27.31 21.22 -13.19
C GLY A 570 28.30 20.65 -12.16
N ARG A 571 28.04 20.78 -10.86
CA ARG A 571 28.87 20.22 -9.79
C ARG A 571 28.34 18.87 -9.34
N SER A 572 29.18 17.85 -9.42
CA SER A 572 28.86 16.50 -8.96
C SER A 572 29.44 16.24 -7.57
N VAL A 573 28.64 15.62 -6.70
CA VAL A 573 29.11 15.06 -5.43
C VAL A 573 28.71 13.60 -5.32
N ASP A 574 29.57 12.77 -4.74
CA ASP A 574 29.20 11.42 -4.36
C ASP A 574 28.37 11.46 -3.08
N VAL A 575 27.34 10.62 -3.02
CA VAL A 575 26.35 10.65 -1.92
C VAL A 575 26.70 9.60 -0.87
N PRO A 576 26.74 9.94 0.42
CA PRO A 576 26.91 8.94 1.47
C PRO A 576 25.67 8.05 1.58
N ALA A 577 25.82 6.85 2.17
CA ALA A 577 24.78 5.83 2.22
C ALA A 577 23.42 6.31 2.80
N ARG A 578 23.44 7.32 3.67
CA ARG A 578 22.26 7.89 4.34
C ARG A 578 21.48 8.94 3.53
N GLY A 579 21.88 9.22 2.29
CA GLY A 579 21.29 10.25 1.44
C GLY A 579 22.02 11.60 1.56
N VAL A 580 21.42 12.66 1.02
CA VAL A 580 22.05 13.99 0.94
C VAL A 580 21.17 15.06 1.58
N THR A 581 21.78 16.06 2.19
CA THR A 581 21.10 17.25 2.71
C THR A 581 21.34 18.43 1.78
N ILE A 582 20.28 19.14 1.42
CA ILE A 582 20.31 20.25 0.48
C ILE A 582 19.73 21.48 1.18
N ARG A 583 20.50 22.55 1.22
CA ARG A 583 20.05 23.88 1.60
C ARG A 583 19.66 24.64 0.34
N VAL A 584 18.42 25.11 0.28
CA VAL A 584 17.88 25.93 -0.81
C VAL A 584 17.65 27.34 -0.28
N GLU A 585 18.37 28.32 -0.84
CA GLU A 585 18.22 29.73 -0.44
C GLU A 585 16.84 30.28 -0.87
N PRO A 586 16.38 31.40 -0.27
CA PRO A 586 15.12 32.05 -0.64
C PRO A 586 15.04 32.34 -2.14
N GLY A 587 13.90 32.06 -2.77
CA GLY A 587 13.66 32.33 -4.20
C GLY A 587 14.61 31.60 -5.16
N CYS A 588 15.32 30.57 -4.69
CA CYS A 588 16.29 29.83 -5.48
C CYS A 588 15.77 28.43 -5.86
N GLY A 589 16.32 27.87 -6.92
CA GLY A 589 16.02 26.51 -7.36
C GLY A 589 17.08 25.98 -8.31
N ALA A 590 17.11 24.65 -8.49
CA ALA A 590 18.01 24.00 -9.44
C ALA A 590 17.43 22.70 -9.96
N ARG A 591 17.86 22.29 -11.16
CA ARG A 591 17.71 20.91 -11.63
C ARG A 591 18.82 20.06 -11.04
N ILE A 592 18.44 18.91 -10.52
CA ILE A 592 19.29 17.96 -9.84
C ILE A 592 19.22 16.65 -10.63
N ALA A 593 20.36 16.18 -11.14
CA ALA A 593 20.47 14.82 -11.68
C ALA A 593 21.00 13.89 -10.59
N VAL A 594 20.32 12.78 -10.35
CA VAL A 594 20.66 11.82 -9.30
C VAL A 594 20.87 10.45 -9.91
N THR A 595 22.11 9.97 -9.91
CA THR A 595 22.42 8.59 -10.26
C THR A 595 22.19 7.70 -9.04
N MET A 596 21.55 6.55 -9.26
CA MET A 596 21.21 5.61 -8.18
C MET A 596 21.33 4.15 -8.63
N ARG A 597 21.45 3.28 -7.63
CA ARG A 597 21.15 1.85 -7.77
C ARG A 597 19.88 1.54 -7.01
N ARG A 598 18.88 1.05 -7.74
CA ARG A 598 17.58 0.69 -7.17
C ARG A 598 17.69 -0.65 -6.43
N TYR A 599 16.94 -0.77 -5.35
CA TYR A 599 16.88 -1.96 -4.49
C TYR A 599 18.25 -2.47 -4.02
N ALA A 600 19.17 -1.55 -3.73
CA ALA A 600 20.57 -1.85 -3.40
C ALA A 600 20.88 -1.72 -1.90
N GLN A 601 19.87 -1.37 -1.08
CA GLN A 601 20.00 -1.21 0.36
C GLN A 601 18.94 -2.03 1.08
N THR A 602 19.25 -2.40 2.33
CA THR A 602 18.28 -2.99 3.24
C THR A 602 17.18 -1.98 3.59
N PRO A 603 15.90 -2.30 3.36
CA PRO A 603 14.80 -1.40 3.65
C PRO A 603 14.71 -1.01 5.12
N THR A 604 14.45 0.26 5.40
CA THR A 604 14.22 0.82 6.74
C THR A 604 13.29 2.04 6.69
N LEU A 605 12.47 2.20 7.72
CA LEU A 605 11.64 3.39 7.93
C LEU A 605 12.32 4.45 8.80
N ALA A 606 13.46 4.14 9.44
CA ALA A 606 14.22 5.10 10.23
C ALA A 606 14.54 6.34 9.40
N PHE A 607 14.37 7.54 9.95
CA PHE A 607 14.66 8.77 9.21
C PHE A 607 16.16 8.95 8.95
N PRO A 608 16.56 9.74 7.93
CA PRO A 608 17.97 9.89 7.54
C PRO A 608 18.92 10.27 8.68
N TRP A 609 18.45 11.02 9.67
CA TRP A 609 19.24 11.46 10.82
C TRP A 609 19.27 10.47 12.00
N ASP A 610 18.43 9.44 11.99
CA ASP A 610 18.38 8.39 13.02
C ASP A 610 19.19 7.14 12.61
N ARG A 611 19.65 7.08 11.35
CA ARG A 611 20.49 5.98 10.85
C ARG A 611 21.91 6.08 11.40
N THR A 612 22.45 4.94 11.82
CA THR A 612 23.83 4.79 12.30
C THR A 612 24.81 4.68 11.15
#